data_AF-A0A5C6UTJ7-F1
#
_entry.id   AF-A0A5C6UTJ7-F1
#
_cell.length_a   1.000
_cell.length_b   1.000
_cell.length_c   1.000
_cell.angle_alpha   90.00
_cell.angle_beta   90.00
_cell.angle_gamma   90.00
#
_symmetry.space_group_name_H-M   'P 1'
#
loop_
_entity.id
_entity.type
_entity.pdbx_description
1 polymer ?
#
loop_
_entity_poly.entity_id
_entity_poly.type
_entity_poly.pdbx_seq_one_letter_code
_entity_poly.pdbx_strand_id
1 'polypeptide(L)'
;MANAYPVRSNLRQRAFMTASFVLSSVTMLALGLIPSAQAQHPYYEPASAEAFATHNPFAPLSPQLLFPSPTPTLIVAGDTSCALDHQARLSCTGPGVTEPPTATPIATIAAGADHICALDITGSVHCVGDRSHHQLALPADVYVDLALGERFSCALTANSRVRCAGTHPQGPMTSPEGTFRQLITTDHHACALRNSGEVYCWGAAQDNALSPPQGPFVNLVKAHHRLCAQRPDGVTLCWGHPNSHSP
;
A
#
# COMPACT_ATOMS: atom_id res chain seq x y z
N MET A 1 43.18 -7.48 -49.69
CA MET A 1 42.45 -8.72 -50.02
C MET A 1 40.98 -8.46 -49.66
N ALA A 2 40.18 -7.73 -50.45
CA ALA A 2 39.62 -8.00 -51.79
C ALA A 2 38.52 -9.08 -51.80
N ASN A 3 37.33 -8.63 -52.25
CA ASN A 3 36.11 -9.34 -52.76
C ASN A 3 34.89 -9.27 -51.82
N ALA A 4 33.81 -8.50 -52.04
CA ALA A 4 32.98 -8.12 -53.22
C ALA A 4 31.82 -9.09 -53.55
N TYR A 5 30.60 -8.75 -53.05
CA TYR A 5 29.28 -8.62 -53.73
C TYR A 5 28.71 -9.78 -54.65
N PRO A 6 27.51 -9.68 -55.29
CA PRO A 6 26.18 -10.14 -54.79
C PRO A 6 25.29 -10.88 -55.85
N VAL A 7 24.12 -11.46 -55.53
CA VAL A 7 22.99 -11.71 -56.50
C VAL A 7 21.69 -11.89 -55.67
N ARG A 8 20.55 -11.18 -55.74
CA ARG A 8 19.56 -10.69 -56.75
C ARG A 8 18.47 -11.69 -57.22
N SER A 9 17.26 -11.12 -57.38
CA SER A 9 16.02 -11.56 -58.10
C SER A 9 14.95 -12.27 -57.26
N ASN A 10 13.81 -11.62 -56.94
CA ASN A 10 12.63 -11.24 -57.74
C ASN A 10 11.80 -12.43 -58.25
N LEU A 11 10.54 -12.54 -57.79
CA LEU A 11 9.40 -12.85 -58.67
C LEU A 11 8.08 -12.32 -58.08
N ARG A 12 7.36 -11.60 -58.94
CA ARG A 12 6.02 -11.03 -58.80
C ARG A 12 4.96 -12.08 -59.16
N GLN A 13 3.75 -11.93 -58.64
CA GLN A 13 2.41 -12.16 -59.27
C GLN A 13 1.38 -11.97 -58.13
N ARG A 14 0.46 -10.99 -58.06
CA ARG A 14 -0.63 -10.44 -58.91
C ARG A 14 -1.72 -11.45 -59.34
N ALA A 15 -2.87 -11.39 -58.66
CA ALA A 15 -4.26 -11.52 -59.15
C ALA A 15 -5.18 -11.19 -57.94
N PHE A 16 -5.99 -10.12 -57.85
CA PHE A 16 -7.19 -9.70 -58.61
C PHE A 16 -8.22 -10.81 -58.85
N MET A 17 -9.32 -10.79 -58.09
CA MET A 17 -10.67 -11.09 -58.57
C MET A 17 -11.74 -10.48 -57.65
N THR A 18 -12.83 -10.08 -58.29
CA THR A 18 -13.87 -9.12 -57.91
C THR A 18 -15.24 -9.80 -57.72
N ALA A 19 -16.22 -8.99 -57.25
CA ALA A 19 -17.69 -9.10 -57.39
C ALA A 19 -18.45 -9.89 -56.31
N SER A 20 -19.72 -9.61 -55.96
CA SER A 20 -20.63 -8.47 -56.04
C SER A 20 -21.91 -8.84 -55.25
N PHE A 21 -22.55 -7.84 -54.62
CA PHE A 21 -23.97 -7.63 -54.27
C PHE A 21 -25.00 -8.80 -54.27
N VAL A 22 -25.76 -8.91 -53.15
CA VAL A 22 -27.25 -8.94 -53.15
C VAL A 22 -27.80 -8.32 -51.85
N LEU A 23 -28.68 -7.31 -51.95
CA LEU A 23 -29.60 -6.85 -50.90
C LEU A 23 -30.91 -7.67 -50.98
N SER A 24 -31.52 -8.00 -49.84
CA SER A 24 -32.98 -8.07 -49.76
C SER A 24 -33.48 -7.81 -48.33
N SER A 25 -34.34 -6.81 -48.24
CA SER A 25 -35.10 -6.33 -47.09
C SER A 25 -36.44 -7.08 -46.97
N VAL A 26 -36.87 -7.40 -45.75
CA VAL A 26 -38.30 -7.54 -45.41
C VAL A 26 -38.51 -7.04 -43.97
N THR A 27 -39.48 -6.13 -43.82
CA THR A 27 -39.98 -5.55 -42.57
C THR A 27 -41.40 -6.04 -42.28
N MET A 28 -41.74 -6.01 -40.98
CA MET A 28 -43.05 -5.73 -40.33
C MET A 28 -43.78 -6.84 -39.54
N LEU A 29 -43.87 -6.53 -38.22
CA LEU A 29 -45.00 -6.55 -37.26
C LEU A 29 -45.81 -7.82 -36.98
N ALA A 30 -45.93 -8.18 -35.70
CA ALA A 30 -47.15 -7.96 -34.89
C ALA A 30 -46.98 -8.37 -33.41
N LEU A 31 -47.74 -7.67 -32.55
CA LEU A 31 -47.80 -7.70 -31.07
C LEU A 31 -48.58 -8.91 -30.50
N GLY A 32 -48.29 -9.30 -29.24
CA GLY A 32 -49.15 -10.16 -28.41
C GLY A 32 -48.58 -10.44 -27.01
N LEU A 33 -49.38 -10.20 -25.95
CA LEU A 33 -49.04 -10.10 -24.52
C LEU A 33 -49.12 -11.45 -23.72
N ILE A 34 -48.15 -11.66 -22.79
CA ILE A 34 -48.14 -12.16 -21.35
C ILE A 34 -49.27 -13.13 -20.89
N PRO A 35 -49.10 -14.20 -20.04
CA PRO A 35 -48.28 -14.20 -18.81
C PRO A 35 -47.64 -15.50 -18.21
N SER A 36 -46.68 -15.25 -17.30
CA SER A 36 -46.32 -15.94 -16.04
C SER A 36 -46.06 -17.45 -15.96
N ALA A 37 -44.81 -17.82 -15.65
CA ALA A 37 -44.53 -18.92 -14.72
C ALA A 37 -43.19 -18.69 -13.98
N GLN A 38 -43.25 -18.84 -12.66
CA GLN A 38 -42.21 -18.57 -11.68
C GLN A 38 -41.11 -19.63 -11.71
N ALA A 39 -39.85 -19.21 -11.60
CA ALA A 39 -38.79 -20.03 -11.02
C ALA A 39 -37.76 -19.09 -10.35
N GLN A 40 -37.79 -19.08 -9.02
CA GLN A 40 -36.87 -18.36 -8.17
C GLN A 40 -35.54 -19.13 -8.12
N HIS A 41 -34.43 -18.51 -8.54
CA HIS A 41 -33.10 -18.86 -8.05
C HIS A 41 -32.24 -17.59 -7.93
N PRO A 42 -31.41 -17.50 -6.88
CA PRO A 42 -30.82 -16.25 -6.42
C PRO A 42 -29.75 -15.71 -7.37
N TYR A 43 -29.87 -14.42 -7.64
CA TYR A 43 -28.88 -13.59 -8.31
C TYR A 43 -27.53 -13.66 -7.60
N TYR A 44 -26.49 -13.98 -8.35
CA TYR A 44 -25.10 -13.66 -8.04
C TYR A 44 -24.84 -12.28 -8.67
N GLU A 45 -24.84 -11.22 -7.86
CA GLU A 45 -24.37 -9.90 -8.30
C GLU A 45 -22.84 -9.90 -8.38
N PRO A 46 -22.22 -9.53 -9.51
CA PRO A 46 -20.85 -9.08 -9.48
C PRO A 46 -20.84 -7.66 -8.89
N ALA A 47 -20.34 -7.52 -7.66
CA ALA A 47 -20.10 -6.20 -7.08
C ALA A 47 -19.19 -5.39 -8.00
N SER A 48 -19.75 -4.27 -8.42
CA SER A 48 -19.27 -3.29 -9.37
C SER A 48 -17.96 -2.63 -8.95
N ALA A 49 -17.20 -2.24 -9.97
CA ALA A 49 -16.17 -1.21 -9.90
C ALA A 49 -16.74 0.13 -9.38
N GLU A 50 -15.79 0.97 -8.96
CA GLU A 50 -15.85 2.42 -8.72
C GLU A 50 -16.09 2.92 -7.28
N ALA A 51 -15.05 3.53 -6.71
CA ALA A 51 -15.11 4.91 -6.19
C ALA A 51 -13.68 5.45 -5.97
N PHE A 52 -13.10 6.09 -6.99
CA PHE A 52 -12.04 7.07 -6.79
C PHE A 52 -12.68 8.30 -6.17
N ALA A 53 -12.60 8.43 -4.84
CA ALA A 53 -13.03 9.64 -4.15
C ALA A 53 -11.97 10.74 -4.33
N THR A 54 -12.22 11.66 -5.27
CA THR A 54 -11.56 12.96 -5.32
C THR A 54 -12.07 13.82 -4.15
N HIS A 55 -11.29 13.99 -3.10
CA HIS A 55 -11.65 14.89 -2.00
C HIS A 55 -11.51 16.37 -2.41
N ASN A 56 -12.62 17.09 -2.33
CA ASN A 56 -12.76 18.54 -2.50
C ASN A 56 -12.39 19.25 -1.17
N PRO A 57 -11.37 20.13 -1.10
CA PRO A 57 -10.79 20.57 0.18
C PRO A 57 -11.38 21.82 0.84
N PHE A 58 -12.54 22.36 0.41
CA PHE A 58 -13.07 23.62 0.99
C PHE A 58 -14.57 23.63 1.27
N ALA A 59 -15.05 22.75 2.15
CA ALA A 59 -16.34 22.95 2.82
C ALA A 59 -16.14 22.86 4.35
N PRO A 60 -16.56 23.87 5.14
CA PRO A 60 -16.46 23.81 6.59
C PRO A 60 -17.56 22.88 7.11
N LEU A 61 -17.16 21.74 7.68
CA LEU A 61 -18.06 20.75 8.26
C LEU A 61 -18.11 20.90 9.78
N SER A 62 -19.33 20.80 10.32
CA SER A 62 -19.66 20.89 11.75
C SER A 62 -18.82 19.92 12.61
N PRO A 63 -18.53 20.23 13.90
CA PRO A 63 -17.51 19.54 14.70
C PRO A 63 -17.90 18.16 15.23
N GLN A 64 -18.98 17.56 14.73
CA GLN A 64 -19.51 16.31 15.27
C GLN A 64 -19.75 15.35 14.11
N LEU A 65 -18.97 14.25 14.08
CA LEU A 65 -19.05 13.10 13.17
C LEU A 65 -18.27 13.20 11.84
N LEU A 66 -16.94 13.26 11.91
CA LEU A 66 -16.07 13.24 10.72
C LEU A 66 -14.98 12.15 10.72
N PHE A 67 -15.19 11.08 11.48
CA PHE A 67 -14.43 9.86 11.24
C PHE A 67 -15.38 8.90 10.51
N PRO A 68 -15.19 8.62 9.21
CA PRO A 68 -15.88 7.49 8.61
C PRO A 68 -15.60 6.25 9.48
N SER A 69 -16.64 5.45 9.75
CA SER A 69 -16.48 4.18 10.45
C SER A 69 -15.32 3.42 9.81
N PRO A 70 -14.26 3.06 10.56
CA PRO A 70 -13.13 2.39 9.96
C PRO A 70 -13.61 1.11 9.29
N THR A 71 -13.03 0.83 8.13
CA THR A 71 -13.22 -0.46 7.47
C THR A 71 -12.70 -1.55 8.40
N PRO A 72 -13.49 -2.58 8.71
CA PRO A 72 -13.03 -3.68 9.53
C PRO A 72 -11.77 -4.27 8.93
N THR A 73 -10.75 -4.42 9.77
CA THR A 73 -9.43 -4.83 9.30
C THR A 73 -8.93 -5.93 10.21
N LEU A 74 -8.46 -7.03 9.61
CA LEU A 74 -7.77 -8.12 10.29
C LEU A 74 -6.31 -8.09 9.87
N ILE A 75 -5.40 -8.05 10.84
CA ILE A 75 -3.95 -8.12 10.61
C ILE A 75 -3.37 -9.27 11.42
N VAL A 76 -2.42 -9.99 10.83
CA VAL A 76 -1.68 -11.09 11.45
C VAL A 76 -0.19 -10.81 11.33
N ALA A 77 0.55 -11.01 12.42
CA ALA A 77 1.99 -10.92 12.52
C ALA A 77 2.48 -12.07 13.43
N GLY A 78 3.10 -13.09 12.82
CA GLY A 78 3.51 -14.30 13.50
C GLY A 78 2.33 -15.00 14.15
N ASP A 79 2.44 -15.25 15.46
CA ASP A 79 1.38 -15.83 16.29
C ASP A 79 0.40 -14.79 16.88
N THR A 80 0.56 -13.51 16.52
CA THR A 80 -0.31 -12.42 16.99
C THR A 80 -1.27 -12.01 15.88
N SER A 81 -2.55 -11.86 16.21
CA SER A 81 -3.55 -11.32 15.30
C SER A 81 -4.39 -10.26 15.99
N CYS A 82 -4.77 -9.23 15.26
CA CYS A 82 -5.59 -8.13 15.74
C CYS A 82 -6.69 -7.80 14.74
N ALA A 83 -7.89 -7.59 15.26
CA ALA A 83 -9.07 -7.15 14.51
C ALA A 83 -9.48 -5.75 14.97
N LEU A 84 -9.69 -4.87 14.01
CA LEU A 84 -10.32 -3.56 14.19
C LEU A 84 -11.78 -3.66 13.73
N ASP A 85 -12.73 -3.33 14.60
CA ASP A 85 -14.15 -3.32 14.26
C ASP A 85 -14.63 -1.98 13.66
N HIS A 86 -15.88 -1.93 13.19
CA HIS A 86 -16.51 -0.72 12.64
C HIS A 86 -16.61 0.44 13.65
N GLN A 87 -16.44 0.19 14.94
CA GLN A 87 -16.45 1.18 16.01
C GLN A 87 -15.03 1.62 16.40
N ALA A 88 -14.02 1.25 15.60
CA ALA A 88 -12.61 1.54 15.87
C ALA A 88 -12.07 0.89 17.15
N ARG A 89 -12.67 -0.22 17.59
CA ARG A 89 -12.19 -0.99 18.75
C ARG A 89 -11.24 -2.08 18.29
N LEU A 90 -10.11 -2.20 18.97
CA LEU A 90 -9.09 -3.19 18.71
C LEU A 90 -9.28 -4.39 19.63
N SER A 91 -9.30 -5.59 19.07
CA SER A 91 -9.17 -6.84 19.82
C SER A 91 -8.00 -7.61 19.25
N CYS A 92 -7.11 -8.09 20.11
CA CYS A 92 -5.93 -8.84 19.73
C CYS A 92 -5.89 -10.18 20.46
N THR A 93 -5.33 -11.19 19.81
CA THR A 93 -5.05 -12.49 20.41
C THR A 93 -3.65 -12.94 20.01
N GLY A 94 -2.98 -13.69 20.90
CA GLY A 94 -1.63 -14.18 20.70
C GLY A 94 -0.78 -14.13 21.97
N PRO A 95 0.49 -14.55 21.88
CA PRO A 95 1.40 -14.60 23.03
C PRO A 95 1.61 -13.22 23.66
N GLY A 96 1.49 -13.15 24.99
CA GLY A 96 1.75 -11.90 25.73
C GLY A 96 0.76 -10.76 25.45
N VAL A 97 -0.36 -11.06 24.79
CA VAL A 97 -1.51 -10.17 24.70
C VAL A 97 -2.32 -10.34 25.99
N THR A 98 -2.25 -9.34 26.85
CA THR A 98 -3.25 -9.14 27.90
C THR A 98 -4.25 -8.16 27.29
N GLU A 99 -5.47 -8.58 26.97
CA GLU A 99 -6.48 -7.70 26.32
C GLU A 99 -6.43 -6.26 26.87
N PRO A 100 -6.17 -5.24 26.02
CA PRO A 100 -6.31 -3.85 26.43
C PRO A 100 -7.69 -3.33 25.97
N PRO A 101 -8.55 -2.80 26.86
CA PRO A 101 -9.58 -1.92 26.41
C PRO A 101 -8.88 -0.60 26.08
N THR A 102 -8.44 -0.42 24.83
CA THR A 102 -8.27 0.95 24.35
C THR A 102 -9.68 1.52 24.31
N ALA A 103 -10.08 2.22 25.38
CA ALA A 103 -11.32 2.98 25.40
C ALA A 103 -11.29 4.06 24.30
N THR A 104 -10.08 4.46 23.90
CA THR A 104 -9.82 5.37 22.79
C THR A 104 -9.94 4.65 21.44
N PRO A 105 -10.71 5.20 20.49
CA PRO A 105 -10.76 4.74 19.10
C PRO A 105 -9.38 4.64 18.45
N ILE A 106 -9.15 3.57 17.69
CA ILE A 106 -7.93 3.39 16.89
C ILE A 106 -8.05 4.08 15.54
N ALA A 107 -7.03 4.87 15.19
CA ALA A 107 -6.92 5.56 13.91
C ALA A 107 -6.32 4.66 12.82
N THR A 108 -5.28 3.89 13.16
CA THR A 108 -4.64 2.94 12.23
C THR A 108 -3.92 1.82 12.97
N ILE A 109 -3.68 0.71 12.28
CA ILE A 109 -2.92 -0.44 12.75
C ILE A 109 -1.85 -0.81 11.72
N ALA A 110 -0.71 -1.28 12.21
CA ALA A 110 0.40 -1.74 11.38
C ALA A 110 0.98 -3.03 11.97
N ALA A 111 1.55 -3.86 11.09
CA ALA A 111 2.22 -5.11 11.46
C ALA A 111 3.69 -5.11 11.06
N GLY A 112 4.52 -5.62 11.97
CA GLY A 112 5.84 -6.15 11.68
C GLY A 112 5.79 -7.66 11.44
N ALA A 113 6.89 -8.36 11.69
CA ALA A 113 6.93 -9.82 11.52
C ALA A 113 6.17 -10.53 12.65
N ASP A 114 6.46 -10.19 13.91
CA ASP A 114 5.89 -10.85 15.10
C ASP A 114 5.27 -9.85 16.09
N HIS A 115 4.99 -8.63 15.64
CA HIS A 115 4.34 -7.60 16.45
C HIS A 115 3.37 -6.74 15.66
N ILE A 116 2.37 -6.22 16.36
CA ILE A 116 1.36 -5.31 15.82
C ILE A 116 1.32 -4.07 16.70
N CYS A 117 1.30 -2.89 16.09
CA CYS A 117 1.10 -1.63 16.80
C CYS A 117 -0.15 -0.93 16.27
N ALA A 118 -0.90 -0.31 17.18
CA ALA A 118 -2.06 0.50 16.90
C ALA A 118 -1.79 1.94 17.31
N LEU A 119 -2.15 2.89 16.44
CA LEU A 119 -2.15 4.32 16.71
C LEU A 119 -3.58 4.73 17.03
N ASP A 120 -3.81 5.31 18.20
CA ASP A 120 -5.12 5.86 18.55
C ASP A 120 -5.33 7.29 18.03
N ILE A 121 -6.58 7.76 18.05
CA ILE A 121 -6.94 9.11 17.57
C ILE A 121 -6.32 10.25 18.40
N THR A 122 -5.71 9.96 19.55
CA THR A 122 -4.98 10.94 20.37
C THR A 122 -3.49 10.99 20.03
N GLY A 123 -3.02 10.06 19.19
CA GLY A 123 -1.62 9.94 18.79
C GLY A 123 -0.79 9.03 19.69
N SER A 124 -1.41 8.25 20.58
CA SER A 124 -0.69 7.28 21.42
C SER A 124 -0.57 5.93 20.71
N VAL A 125 0.55 5.23 20.95
CA VAL A 125 0.85 3.95 20.29
C VAL A 125 0.77 2.81 21.28
N HIS A 126 0.04 1.76 20.89
CA HIS A 126 -0.17 0.54 21.67
C HIS A 126 0.33 -0.64 20.88
N CYS A 127 1.35 -1.34 21.38
CA CYS A 127 1.98 -2.45 20.66
C CYS A 127 1.84 -3.78 21.42
N VAL A 128 1.61 -4.86 20.68
CA VAL A 128 1.51 -6.24 21.17
C VAL A 128 2.37 -7.19 20.34
N GLY A 129 2.68 -8.36 20.89
CA GLY A 129 3.51 -9.39 20.25
C GLY A 129 4.91 -9.48 20.85
N ASP A 130 5.90 -9.84 20.01
CA ASP A 130 7.27 -10.06 20.44
C ASP A 130 7.95 -8.79 20.98
N ARG A 131 8.79 -8.96 22.00
CA ARG A 131 9.54 -7.91 22.70
C ARG A 131 11.05 -8.16 22.68
N SER A 132 11.50 -9.26 22.07
CA SER A 132 12.89 -9.73 22.15
C SER A 132 13.91 -8.74 21.57
N HIS A 133 13.48 -7.88 20.64
CA HIS A 133 14.32 -6.87 20.00
C HIS A 133 14.00 -5.44 20.44
N HIS A 134 13.20 -5.25 21.50
CA HIS A 134 12.70 -3.95 21.96
C HIS A 134 11.83 -3.20 20.94
N GLN A 135 11.22 -3.91 19.98
CA GLN A 135 10.42 -3.30 18.90
C GLN A 135 9.10 -2.65 19.35
N LEU A 136 8.66 -2.92 20.59
CA LEU A 136 7.46 -2.30 21.17
C LEU A 136 7.78 -1.03 21.98
N ALA A 137 9.06 -0.69 22.14
CA ALA A 137 9.51 0.37 23.05
C ALA A 137 9.66 1.74 22.35
N LEU A 138 8.66 2.16 21.58
CA LEU A 138 8.64 3.52 21.01
C LEU A 138 8.65 4.56 22.14
N PRO A 139 9.48 5.62 22.04
CA PRO A 139 9.47 6.70 23.02
C PRO A 139 8.08 7.33 23.18
N ALA A 140 7.78 7.88 24.36
CA ALA A 140 6.54 8.63 24.55
C ALA A 140 6.57 9.92 23.71
N ASP A 141 5.63 10.05 22.77
CA ASP A 141 5.45 11.22 21.89
C ASP A 141 4.02 11.19 21.33
N VAL A 142 3.64 12.21 20.55
CA VAL A 142 2.36 12.25 19.82
C VAL A 142 2.61 11.94 18.35
N TYR A 143 2.10 10.80 17.92
CA TYR A 143 2.33 10.24 16.60
C TYR A 143 1.16 10.49 15.65
N VAL A 144 1.48 10.58 14.35
CA VAL A 144 0.52 10.77 13.27
C VAL A 144 0.59 9.66 12.22
N ASP A 145 1.65 8.85 12.24
CA ASP A 145 1.83 7.73 11.31
C ASP A 145 2.70 6.63 11.95
N LEU A 146 2.51 5.38 11.49
CA LEU A 146 3.20 4.18 11.96
C LEU A 146 3.71 3.35 10.78
N ALA A 147 4.96 2.89 10.88
CA ALA A 147 5.55 1.98 9.91
C ALA A 147 6.44 0.95 10.64
N LEU A 148 6.12 -0.33 10.47
CA LEU A 148 6.78 -1.44 11.17
C LEU A 148 7.61 -2.28 10.20
N GLY A 149 8.76 -2.74 10.64
CA GLY A 149 9.57 -3.75 9.95
C GLY A 149 9.60 -5.07 10.74
N GLU A 150 10.54 -5.96 10.43
CA GLU A 150 10.58 -7.29 11.04
C GLU A 150 10.80 -7.22 12.57
N ARG A 151 11.78 -6.43 13.01
CA ARG A 151 12.26 -6.36 14.41
C ARG A 151 12.35 -4.95 14.96
N PHE A 152 11.63 -4.03 14.32
CA PHE A 152 11.62 -2.63 14.69
C PHE A 152 10.29 -1.96 14.34
N SER A 153 10.02 -0.86 15.02
CA SER A 153 8.88 0.02 14.77
C SER A 153 9.41 1.43 14.61
N CYS A 154 8.90 2.15 13.62
CA CYS A 154 9.13 3.57 13.46
C CYS A 154 7.79 4.30 13.39
N ALA A 155 7.77 5.54 13.87
CA ALA A 155 6.58 6.37 13.92
C ALA A 155 6.94 7.82 13.57
N LEU A 156 6.04 8.50 12.86
CA LEU A 156 6.17 9.91 12.53
C LEU A 156 5.40 10.74 13.56
N THR A 157 6.03 11.77 14.13
CA THR A 157 5.40 12.65 15.10
C THR A 157 4.69 13.82 14.42
N ALA A 158 3.75 14.46 15.13
CA ALA A 158 3.07 15.67 14.64
C ALA A 158 4.04 16.82 14.32
N ASN A 159 5.23 16.82 14.93
CA ASN A 159 6.32 17.77 14.66
C ASN A 159 7.23 17.34 13.51
N SER A 160 6.77 16.42 12.65
CA SER A 160 7.50 15.92 11.48
C SER A 160 8.82 15.20 11.82
N ARG A 161 9.00 14.67 13.03
CA ARG A 161 10.20 13.90 13.41
C ARG A 161 9.90 12.42 13.41
N VAL A 162 10.91 11.60 13.14
CA VAL A 162 10.78 10.14 13.24
C VAL A 162 11.30 9.67 14.60
N ARG A 163 10.62 8.69 15.18
CA ARG A 163 11.07 7.92 16.33
C ARG A 163 11.04 6.45 15.95
N CYS A 164 12.13 5.74 16.25
CA CYS A 164 12.22 4.31 16.03
C CYS A 164 12.64 3.60 17.32
N ALA A 165 12.21 2.35 17.43
CA ALA A 165 12.60 1.40 18.47
C ALA A 165 12.80 0.02 17.83
N GLY A 166 13.67 -0.79 18.40
CA GLY A 166 14.01 -2.09 17.82
C GLY A 166 15.51 -2.27 17.59
N THR A 167 15.90 -3.48 17.26
CA THR A 167 17.30 -3.84 17.00
C THR A 167 17.42 -4.77 15.80
N HIS A 168 18.53 -4.61 15.09
CA HIS A 168 18.97 -5.47 14.01
C HIS A 168 20.33 -6.11 14.37
N PRO A 169 20.78 -7.15 13.65
CA PRO A 169 22.11 -7.73 13.85
C PRO A 169 23.27 -6.70 13.78
N GLN A 170 23.10 -5.61 13.03
CA GLN A 170 24.07 -4.54 12.83
C GLN A 170 24.00 -3.45 13.92
N GLY A 171 23.01 -3.50 14.81
CA GLY A 171 22.83 -2.53 15.89
C GLY A 171 21.39 -2.04 16.06
N PRO A 172 21.16 -1.05 16.94
CA PRO A 172 19.83 -0.49 17.18
C PRO A 172 19.31 0.27 15.96
N MET A 173 17.98 0.21 15.76
CA MET A 173 17.32 1.05 14.77
C MET A 173 17.32 2.50 15.25
N THR A 174 18.29 3.28 14.76
CA THR A 174 18.47 4.67 15.18
C THR A 174 17.48 5.58 14.47
N SER A 175 16.87 6.49 15.21
CA SER A 175 15.97 7.49 14.63
C SER A 175 16.76 8.49 13.77
N PRO A 176 16.33 8.79 12.55
CA PRO A 176 17.02 9.76 11.70
C PRO A 176 16.77 11.18 12.16
N GLU A 177 17.75 12.05 11.96
CA GLU A 177 17.61 13.48 12.17
C GLU A 177 16.94 14.19 10.99
N GLY A 178 16.28 15.31 11.28
CA GLY A 178 15.58 16.14 10.31
C GLY A 178 14.06 16.06 10.40
N THR A 179 13.40 16.61 9.38
CA THR A 179 11.94 16.66 9.28
C THR A 179 11.42 15.93 8.05
N PHE A 180 10.34 15.19 8.23
CA PHE A 180 9.78 14.29 7.23
C PHE A 180 8.25 14.41 7.21
N ARG A 181 7.65 14.16 6.06
CA ARG A 181 6.19 14.20 5.87
C ARG A 181 5.57 12.84 5.56
N GLN A 182 6.41 11.84 5.34
CA GLN A 182 5.99 10.47 5.08
C GLN A 182 7.06 9.52 5.57
N LEU A 183 6.63 8.38 6.10
CA LEU A 183 7.48 7.32 6.63
C LEU A 183 7.03 5.98 6.02
N ILE A 184 7.98 5.12 5.68
CA ILE A 184 7.69 3.77 5.21
C ILE A 184 8.79 2.80 5.61
N THR A 185 8.44 1.54 5.77
CA THR A 185 9.34 0.48 6.20
C THR A 185 9.28 -0.74 5.29
N THR A 186 10.43 -1.39 5.17
CA THR A 186 10.58 -2.77 4.70
C THR A 186 10.93 -3.65 5.90
N ASP A 187 11.30 -4.90 5.64
CA ASP A 187 11.63 -5.87 6.69
C ASP A 187 12.88 -5.43 7.49
N HIS A 188 13.84 -4.75 6.86
CA HIS A 188 15.14 -4.46 7.46
C HIS A 188 15.55 -2.97 7.48
N HIS A 189 14.85 -2.11 6.72
CA HIS A 189 15.18 -0.68 6.66
C HIS A 189 13.93 0.19 6.57
N ALA A 190 14.09 1.45 6.87
CA ALA A 190 13.07 2.48 6.75
C ALA A 190 13.52 3.56 5.78
N CYS A 191 12.56 4.23 5.15
CA CYS A 191 12.81 5.45 4.41
C CYS A 191 11.76 6.50 4.76
N ALA A 192 12.15 7.76 4.63
CA ALA A 192 11.27 8.89 4.89
C ALA A 192 11.43 9.96 3.81
N LEU A 193 10.32 10.62 3.48
CA LEU A 193 10.27 11.67 2.47
C LEU A 193 10.28 13.04 3.14
N ARG A 194 11.17 13.91 2.71
CA ARG A 194 11.23 15.31 3.15
C ARG A 194 10.25 16.19 2.37
N ASN A 195 9.96 17.37 2.91
CA ASN A 195 9.18 18.39 2.19
C ASN A 195 9.89 18.89 0.92
N SER A 196 11.22 18.79 0.87
CA SER A 196 12.02 19.07 -0.34
C SER A 196 11.83 18.04 -1.46
N GLY A 197 11.20 16.90 -1.18
CA GLY A 197 11.10 15.77 -2.12
C GLY A 197 12.32 14.84 -2.12
N GLU A 198 13.28 15.06 -1.21
CA GLU A 198 14.41 14.15 -0.97
C GLU A 198 13.97 12.95 -0.12
N VAL A 199 14.46 11.76 -0.48
CA VAL A 199 14.24 10.52 0.27
C VAL A 199 15.48 10.23 1.09
N TYR A 200 15.28 9.90 2.37
CA TYR A 200 16.34 9.45 3.26
C TYR A 200 16.03 8.04 3.74
N CYS A 201 16.95 7.10 3.52
CA CYS A 201 16.81 5.70 3.92
C CYS A 201 17.88 5.32 4.95
N TRP A 202 17.50 4.52 5.94
CA TRP A 202 18.39 4.07 7.01
C TRP A 202 17.98 2.69 7.53
N GLY A 203 18.90 2.04 8.24
CA GLY A 203 18.67 0.72 8.85
C GLY A 203 19.65 -0.33 8.33
N ALA A 204 19.25 -1.59 8.43
CA ALA A 204 20.10 -2.74 8.20
C ALA A 204 19.87 -3.37 6.81
N ALA A 205 20.08 -2.60 5.75
CA ALA A 205 19.97 -3.10 4.37
C ALA A 205 21.27 -2.90 3.58
N GLN A 206 21.35 -3.56 2.43
CA GLN A 206 22.47 -3.39 1.49
C GLN A 206 22.46 -1.97 0.90
N ASP A 207 23.63 -1.45 0.53
CA ASP A 207 23.81 -0.05 0.10
C ASP A 207 22.85 0.38 -1.02
N ASN A 208 22.49 -0.52 -1.93
CA ASN A 208 21.57 -0.23 -3.03
C ASN A 208 20.12 0.04 -2.57
N ALA A 209 19.71 -0.46 -1.41
CA ALA A 209 18.39 -0.22 -0.81
C ALA A 209 18.39 1.06 0.03
N LEU A 210 19.56 1.42 0.60
CA LEU A 210 19.76 2.65 1.36
C LEU A 210 20.14 3.86 0.50
N SER A 211 20.40 3.65 -0.80
CA SER A 211 20.74 4.70 -1.77
C SER A 211 19.55 4.97 -2.70
N PRO A 212 18.55 5.76 -2.27
CA PRO A 212 17.41 6.08 -3.10
C PRO A 212 17.84 6.89 -4.35
N PRO A 213 17.11 6.79 -5.47
CA PRO A 213 17.33 7.67 -6.62
C PRO A 213 17.16 9.14 -6.22
N GLN A 214 17.78 10.05 -6.97
CA GLN A 214 17.61 11.48 -6.74
C GLN A 214 16.23 11.95 -7.20
N GLY A 215 15.60 12.78 -6.35
CA GLY A 215 14.26 13.32 -6.56
C GLY A 215 14.21 14.56 -7.47
N PRO A 216 13.12 15.34 -7.40
CA PRO A 216 12.14 15.38 -6.31
C PRO A 216 11.04 14.32 -6.41
N PHE A 217 10.59 13.82 -5.26
CA PHE A 217 9.44 12.91 -5.13
C PHE A 217 8.29 13.53 -4.33
N VAL A 218 7.08 13.07 -4.63
CA VAL A 218 5.85 13.49 -3.95
C VAL A 218 5.27 12.43 -3.04
N ASN A 219 5.63 11.16 -3.23
CA ASN A 219 5.09 10.04 -2.48
C ASN A 219 6.09 8.87 -2.41
N LEU A 220 6.09 8.11 -1.32
CA LEU A 220 6.72 6.80 -1.17
C LEU A 220 5.67 5.68 -1.21
N VAL A 221 6.01 4.56 -1.82
CA VAL A 221 5.12 3.40 -1.98
C VAL A 221 5.90 2.12 -1.67
N LYS A 222 5.32 1.25 -0.83
CA LYS A 222 5.85 -0.10 -0.57
C LYS A 222 5.35 -1.02 -1.68
N ALA A 223 6.27 -1.72 -2.33
CA ALA A 223 5.98 -2.65 -3.41
C ALA A 223 6.64 -4.00 -3.12
N HIS A 224 5.93 -4.88 -2.40
CA HIS A 224 6.49 -6.12 -1.85
C HIS A 224 7.75 -5.86 -1.01
N HIS A 225 8.91 -6.36 -1.44
CA HIS A 225 10.21 -6.13 -0.79
C HIS A 225 10.98 -4.91 -1.33
N ARG A 226 10.38 -4.18 -2.27
CA ARG A 226 10.98 -2.97 -2.86
C ARG A 226 10.28 -1.73 -2.35
N LEU A 227 11.02 -0.64 -2.43
CA LEU A 227 10.53 0.68 -2.16
C LEU A 227 10.52 1.47 -3.46
N CYS A 228 9.43 2.18 -3.68
CA CYS A 228 9.26 3.03 -4.83
C CYS A 228 8.96 4.46 -4.39
N ALA A 229 9.37 5.42 -5.21
CA ALA A 229 9.04 6.82 -5.02
C ALA A 229 8.44 7.40 -6.30
N GLN A 230 7.34 8.12 -6.14
CA GLN A 230 6.61 8.73 -7.24
C GLN A 230 7.05 10.18 -7.41
N ARG A 231 7.39 10.56 -8.64
CA ARG A 231 7.72 11.93 -9.05
C ARG A 231 6.46 12.75 -9.30
N PRO A 232 6.55 14.10 -9.32
CA PRO A 232 5.40 14.97 -9.61
C PRO A 232 4.71 14.70 -10.96
N ASP A 233 5.44 14.15 -11.94
CA ASP A 233 4.91 13.75 -13.26
C ASP A 233 4.21 12.37 -13.26
N GLY A 234 4.06 11.76 -12.09
CA GLY A 234 3.43 10.45 -11.90
C GLY A 234 4.36 9.27 -12.13
N VAL A 235 5.57 9.48 -12.65
CA VAL A 235 6.54 8.41 -12.88
C VAL A 235 7.01 7.84 -11.55
N THR A 236 7.00 6.51 -11.43
CA THR A 236 7.42 5.81 -10.22
C THR A 236 8.78 5.15 -10.44
N LEU A 237 9.74 5.43 -9.55
CA LEU A 237 11.06 4.82 -9.56
C LEU A 237 11.20 3.89 -8.35
N CYS A 238 11.51 2.63 -8.60
CA CYS A 238 11.71 1.62 -7.55
C CYS A 238 13.18 1.26 -7.42
N TRP A 239 13.64 1.03 -6.19
CA TRP A 239 14.99 0.57 -5.90
C TRP A 239 14.98 -0.52 -4.81
N GLY A 240 16.17 -1.07 -4.52
CA GLY A 240 16.35 -2.23 -3.67
C GLY A 240 16.35 -3.57 -4.42
N HIS A 241 16.59 -4.65 -3.68
CA HIS A 241 16.86 -5.96 -4.26
C HIS A 241 15.64 -6.61 -4.92
N PRO A 242 15.81 -7.26 -6.10
CA PRO A 242 14.76 -8.09 -6.70
C PRO A 242 14.48 -9.40 -5.95
N ASN A 243 15.42 -9.89 -5.12
CA ASN A 243 15.44 -11.29 -4.66
C ASN A 243 15.51 -11.47 -3.14
N SER A 244 15.04 -10.53 -2.31
CA SER A 244 14.93 -10.78 -0.87
C SER A 244 13.69 -11.63 -0.56
N HIS A 245 13.70 -12.89 -1.01
CA HIS A 245 12.96 -13.92 -0.28
C HIS A 245 13.85 -14.21 0.94
N SER A 246 13.39 -13.84 2.15
CA SER A 246 13.95 -14.48 3.35
C SER A 246 13.61 -15.97 3.27
N PRO A 247 14.58 -16.87 3.53
CA PRO A 247 14.30 -18.29 3.70
C PRO A 247 13.41 -18.55 4.92
#